data_AF-A0AAD9PQV0-F1
#
_entry.id   AF-A0AAD9PQV0-F1
#
_cell.length_a   1.000
_cell.length_b   1.000
_cell.length_c   1.000
_cell.angle_alpha   90.00
_cell.angle_beta   90.00
_cell.angle_gamma   90.00
#
_symmetry.space_group_name_H-M   'P 1'
#
loop_
_entity.id
_entity.type
_entity.pdbx_description
1 polymer ?
#
loop_
_entity_poly.entity_id
_entity_poly.type
_entity_poly.pdbx_seq_one_letter_code
_entity_poly.pdbx_strand_id
1 'polypeptide(L)'
;MHNSHVESYKECSLVKEEEWKTFVPAPRYTEADVELNDLKSLQRKPQETLVLLVKKEKDSPSWEPPLAEVMCDPNETLQQVASRELGQTCGTELHVQFLSNAFIAVMKNHNNKSNKAS
;
A
#
# COMPACT_ATOMS: atom_id res chain seq x y z
N MET A 1 38.01 16.48 -33.89
CA MET A 1 37.23 15.63 -32.95
C MET A 1 37.12 16.20 -31.53
N HIS A 2 37.99 17.12 -31.08
CA HIS A 2 37.90 17.69 -29.72
C HIS A 2 36.80 18.77 -29.52
N ASN A 3 36.44 19.56 -30.54
CA ASN A 3 35.45 20.64 -30.39
C ASN A 3 33.99 20.16 -30.30
N SER A 4 33.64 19.06 -30.96
CA SER A 4 32.26 18.56 -31.02
C SER A 4 31.74 18.08 -29.66
N HIS A 5 32.62 17.51 -28.82
CA HIS A 5 32.24 17.12 -27.47
C HIS A 5 31.98 18.35 -26.59
N VAL A 6 32.82 19.38 -26.68
CA VAL A 6 32.67 20.62 -25.90
C VAL A 6 31.39 21.38 -26.27
N GLU A 7 31.03 21.40 -27.55
CA GLU A 7 29.77 21.97 -28.03
C GLU A 7 28.57 21.16 -27.54
N SER A 8 28.64 19.83 -27.58
CA SER A 8 27.59 18.94 -27.05
C SER A 8 27.37 19.12 -25.55
N TYR A 9 28.41 19.29 -24.74
CA TYR A 9 28.26 19.57 -23.31
C TYR A 9 27.58 20.91 -23.05
N LYS A 10 27.95 21.95 -23.82
CA LYS A 10 27.32 23.28 -23.71
C LYS A 10 25.86 23.20 -24.10
N GLU A 11 25.53 22.55 -25.21
CA GLU A 11 24.15 22.35 -25.68
C GLU A 11 23.32 21.56 -24.64
N CYS A 12 23.86 20.48 -24.09
CA CYS A 12 23.22 19.69 -23.04
C CYS A 12 23.04 20.47 -21.71
N SER A 13 23.85 21.52 -21.47
CA SER A 13 23.72 22.39 -20.30
C SER A 13 22.60 23.41 -20.50
N LEU A 14 22.54 24.00 -21.69
CA LEU A 14 21.51 24.98 -22.05
C LEU A 14 20.11 24.35 -22.07
N VAL A 15 19.97 23.14 -22.63
CA VAL A 15 18.71 22.39 -22.62
C VAL A 15 18.22 22.15 -21.18
N LYS A 16 19.12 21.78 -20.26
CA LYS A 16 18.76 21.60 -18.84
C LYS A 16 18.33 22.89 -18.16
N GLU A 17 18.98 24.02 -18.48
CA GLU A 17 18.59 25.32 -17.92
C GLU A 17 17.21 25.77 -18.42
N GLU A 18 16.87 25.49 -19.67
CA GLU A 18 15.56 25.78 -20.24
C GLU A 18 14.46 24.89 -19.62
N GLU A 19 14.74 23.60 -19.45
CA GLU A 19 13.85 22.66 -18.76
C GLU A 19 13.64 23.07 -17.29
N TRP A 20 14.71 23.47 -16.59
CA TRP A 20 14.65 23.90 -15.21
C TRP A 20 13.80 25.15 -15.00
N LYS A 21 13.86 26.11 -15.94
CA LYS A 21 13.04 27.33 -15.89
C LYS A 21 11.53 27.04 -16.01
N THR A 22 11.18 25.95 -16.68
CA THR A 22 9.78 25.56 -16.93
C THR A 22 9.28 24.54 -15.90
N PHE A 23 10.19 23.85 -15.21
CA PHE A 23 9.84 22.83 -14.23
C PHE A 23 9.28 23.43 -12.94
N VAL A 24 8.08 22.97 -12.56
CA VAL A 24 7.48 23.26 -11.26
C VAL A 24 7.39 21.95 -10.49
N PRO A 25 8.09 21.82 -9.34
CA PRO A 25 8.01 20.62 -8.52
C PRO A 25 6.57 20.38 -8.04
N ALA A 26 6.16 19.11 -8.07
CA ALA A 26 4.88 18.72 -7.46
C ALA A 26 4.89 19.06 -5.95
N PRO A 27 3.73 19.49 -5.40
CA PRO A 27 3.64 19.78 -3.98
C PRO A 27 3.88 18.51 -3.16
N ARG A 28 4.53 18.66 -1.98
CA ARG A 28 4.77 17.54 -1.07
C ARG A 28 3.53 17.06 -0.33
N TYR A 29 2.53 17.92 -0.20
CA TYR A 29 1.23 17.61 0.39
C TYR A 29 0.20 17.57 -0.71
N THR A 30 -0.63 16.54 -0.70
CA THR A 30 -1.69 16.38 -1.71
C THR A 30 -3.00 16.97 -1.21
N GLU A 31 -3.99 17.10 -2.10
CA GLU A 31 -5.35 17.48 -1.70
C GLU A 31 -5.91 16.53 -0.65
N ALA A 32 -5.56 15.23 -0.67
CA ALA A 32 -5.98 14.27 0.35
C ALA A 32 -5.42 14.57 1.76
N ASP A 33 -4.26 15.25 1.84
CA ASP A 33 -3.69 15.73 3.10
C ASP A 33 -4.40 17.00 3.59
N VAL A 34 -4.74 17.91 2.66
CA VAL A 34 -5.27 19.25 2.96
C VAL A 34 -6.78 19.22 3.18
N GLU A 35 -7.52 18.45 2.38
CA GLU A 35 -8.97 18.55 2.31
C GLU A 35 -9.65 18.06 3.57
N LEU A 36 -9.28 16.91 4.18
CA LEU A 36 -9.99 16.39 5.37
C LEU A 36 -9.39 15.10 5.99
N ASN A 37 -8.07 14.87 5.91
CA ASN A 37 -7.46 13.63 6.40
C ASN A 37 -8.17 12.37 5.85
N ASP A 38 -8.34 12.31 4.54
CA ASP A 38 -9.06 11.20 3.89
C ASP A 38 -8.31 9.88 4.11
N LEU A 39 -8.92 9.01 4.92
CA LEU A 39 -8.34 7.70 5.26
C LEU A 39 -8.49 6.67 4.13
N LYS A 40 -9.23 6.99 3.06
CA LYS A 40 -9.49 6.07 1.94
C LYS A 40 -8.55 6.29 0.76
N SER A 41 -7.99 7.49 0.60
CA SER A 41 -7.07 7.81 -0.50
C SER A 41 -5.65 7.31 -0.23
N LEU A 42 -5.04 6.72 -1.26
CA LEU A 42 -3.63 6.31 -1.26
C LEU A 42 -2.68 7.51 -1.45
N GLN A 43 -3.18 8.63 -1.97
CA GLN A 43 -2.38 9.83 -2.22
C GLN A 43 -2.13 10.66 -0.95
N ARG A 44 -2.68 10.25 0.20
CA ARG A 44 -2.44 10.89 1.50
C ARG A 44 -1.06 10.49 2.04
N LYS A 45 -0.31 11.44 2.59
CA LYS A 45 1.00 11.23 3.22
C LYS A 45 1.96 10.37 2.39
N PRO A 46 2.32 10.81 1.16
CA PRO A 46 3.25 10.06 0.31
C PRO A 46 4.63 9.78 0.96
N GLN A 47 4.99 10.54 2.00
CA GLN A 47 6.21 10.36 2.79
C GLN A 47 6.14 9.27 3.88
N GLU A 48 4.96 8.73 4.20
CA GLU A 48 4.77 7.73 5.27
C GLU A 48 4.38 6.35 4.71
N THR A 49 4.64 5.29 5.48
CA THR A 49 4.13 3.95 5.16
C THR A 49 2.68 3.82 5.61
N LEU A 50 1.77 3.58 4.65
CA LEU A 50 0.36 3.33 4.92
C LEU A 50 0.09 1.83 5.11
N VAL A 51 -0.82 1.51 6.03
CA VAL A 51 -1.28 0.13 6.30
C VAL A 51 -2.78 0.05 6.02
N LEU A 52 -3.19 -1.00 5.31
CA LEU A 52 -4.57 -1.25 4.94
C LEU A 52 -5.40 -1.76 6.14
N LEU A 53 -6.56 -1.16 6.35
CA LEU A 53 -7.56 -1.60 7.33
C LEU A 53 -8.91 -1.76 6.64
N VAL A 54 -9.63 -2.81 7.02
CA VAL A 54 -10.95 -3.18 6.49
C VAL A 54 -11.95 -3.18 7.64
N LYS A 55 -13.15 -2.66 7.36
CA LYS A 55 -14.25 -2.65 8.32
C LYS A 55 -15.05 -3.94 8.20
N LYS A 56 -15.22 -4.68 9.30
CA LYS A 56 -16.12 -5.84 9.34
C LYS A 56 -17.52 -5.42 9.80
N GLU A 57 -18.56 -5.85 9.10
CA GLU A 57 -19.95 -5.46 9.40
C GLU A 57 -20.74 -6.48 10.23
N LYS A 58 -20.20 -7.70 10.42
CA LYS A 58 -21.01 -8.88 10.78
C LYS A 58 -21.48 -8.94 12.24
N ASP A 59 -20.71 -8.42 13.21
CA ASP A 59 -21.02 -8.57 14.64
C ASP A 59 -20.80 -7.29 15.47
N SER A 60 -19.80 -6.48 15.10
CA SER A 60 -19.59 -5.11 15.58
C SER A 60 -18.64 -4.41 14.59
N PRO A 61 -18.75 -3.09 14.37
CA PRO A 61 -17.85 -2.39 13.47
C PRO A 61 -16.45 -2.32 14.09
N SER A 62 -15.63 -3.34 13.82
CA SER A 62 -14.20 -3.37 14.14
C SER A 62 -13.38 -3.04 12.89
N TRP A 63 -12.25 -2.37 13.11
CA TRP A 63 -11.23 -2.12 12.09
C TRP A 63 -10.13 -3.16 12.26
N GLU A 64 -10.00 -4.02 11.27
CA GLU A 64 -9.05 -5.13 11.30
C GLU A 64 -8.28 -5.18 9.98
N PRO A 65 -7.05 -5.75 9.97
CA PRO A 65 -6.42 -6.11 8.71
C PRO A 65 -7.27 -7.14 7.95
N PRO A 66 -7.12 -7.26 6.62
CA PRO A 66 -7.73 -8.35 5.85
C PRO A 66 -7.41 -9.69 6.50
N LEU A 67 -8.44 -10.42 6.92
CA LEU A 67 -8.30 -11.66 7.68
C LEU A 67 -9.07 -12.76 6.97
N ALA A 68 -8.35 -13.81 6.60
CA ALA A 68 -8.90 -14.99 5.97
C ALA A 68 -9.05 -16.13 6.99
N GLU A 69 -10.07 -16.95 6.80
CA GLU A 69 -10.10 -18.28 7.40
C GLU A 69 -9.16 -19.21 6.63
N VAL A 70 -8.29 -19.92 7.35
CA VAL A 70 -7.42 -20.94 6.76
C VAL A 70 -8.28 -22.17 6.52
N MET A 71 -8.52 -22.50 5.25
CA MET A 71 -9.12 -23.78 4.91
C MET A 71 -8.07 -24.84 5.22
N CYS A 72 -8.44 -25.88 5.97
CA CYS A 72 -7.53 -26.94 6.41
C CYS A 72 -7.11 -27.87 5.26
N ASP A 73 -6.77 -27.29 4.10
CA ASP A 73 -6.23 -28.00 2.96
C ASP A 73 -4.72 -28.16 3.14
N PRO A 74 -4.20 -29.40 3.17
CA PRO A 74 -2.78 -29.66 3.44
C PRO A 74 -1.84 -29.13 2.35
N ASN A 75 -2.39 -28.71 1.21
CA ASN A 75 -1.64 -28.22 0.06
C ASN A 75 -1.65 -26.68 -0.06
N GLU A 76 -2.37 -25.97 0.83
CA GLU A 76 -2.47 -24.51 0.79
C GLU A 76 -1.46 -23.88 1.77
N THR A 77 -0.62 -23.00 1.26
CA THR A 77 0.34 -22.23 2.07
C THR A 77 -0.32 -20.96 2.64
N LEU A 78 0.16 -20.48 3.79
CA LEU A 78 -0.34 -19.23 4.40
C LEU A 78 -0.20 -18.03 3.45
N GLN A 79 0.84 -18.01 2.62
CA GLN A 79 1.01 -16.99 1.59
C GLN A 79 -0.12 -17.04 0.54
N GLN A 80 -0.52 -18.23 0.08
CA GLN A 80 -1.63 -18.40 -0.86
C GLN A 80 -2.96 -17.96 -0.24
N VAL A 81 -3.20 -18.31 1.04
CA VAL A 81 -4.37 -17.84 1.79
C VAL A 81 -4.42 -16.31 1.82
N ALA A 82 -3.31 -15.65 2.16
CA ALA A 82 -3.23 -14.19 2.19
C ALA A 82 -3.44 -13.57 0.80
N SER A 83 -2.88 -14.16 -0.25
CA SER A 83 -3.06 -13.70 -1.63
C SER A 83 -4.51 -13.81 -2.10
N ARG A 84 -5.18 -14.91 -1.74
CA ARG A 84 -6.60 -15.13 -2.04
C ARG A 84 -7.47 -14.08 -1.36
N GLU A 85 -7.24 -13.85 -0.07
CA GLU A 85 -8.00 -12.85 0.70
C GLU A 85 -7.83 -11.45 0.12
N LEU A 86 -6.60 -11.04 -0.19
CA LEU A 86 -6.35 -9.75 -0.82
C LEU A 86 -7.11 -9.59 -2.14
N GLY A 87 -7.13 -10.63 -2.98
CA GLY A 87 -7.88 -10.63 -4.23
C GLY A 87 -9.40 -10.56 -4.03
N GLN A 88 -9.93 -11.21 -2.99
CA GLN A 88 -11.37 -11.19 -2.67
C GLN A 88 -11.80 -9.86 -2.04
N THR A 89 -11.03 -9.31 -1.10
CA THR A 89 -11.38 -8.08 -0.39
C THR A 89 -11.10 -6.83 -1.23
N CYS A 90 -9.98 -6.81 -1.96
CA CYS A 90 -9.46 -5.60 -2.60
C CYS A 90 -9.52 -5.65 -4.14
N GLY A 91 -9.93 -6.78 -4.73
CA GLY A 91 -9.96 -6.98 -6.18
C GLY A 91 -8.62 -7.42 -6.76
N THR A 92 -8.62 -7.74 -8.05
CA THR A 92 -7.48 -8.33 -8.77
C THR A 92 -6.55 -7.30 -9.42
N GLU A 93 -6.85 -6.00 -9.31
CA GLU A 93 -6.05 -4.93 -9.92
C GLU A 93 -4.80 -4.58 -9.09
N LEU A 94 -4.73 -5.06 -7.85
CA LEU A 94 -3.60 -4.83 -6.95
C LEU A 94 -2.39 -5.69 -7.32
N HIS A 95 -1.27 -5.02 -7.60
CA HIS A 95 0.02 -5.68 -7.73
C HIS A 95 0.65 -5.88 -6.35
N VAL A 96 0.61 -7.12 -5.85
CA VAL A 96 1.10 -7.48 -4.52
C VAL A 96 2.47 -8.18 -4.62
N GLN A 97 3.41 -7.75 -3.78
CA GLN A 97 4.70 -8.41 -3.60
C GLN A 97 4.81 -8.95 -2.17
N PHE A 98 4.99 -10.25 -2.03
CA PHE A 98 5.29 -10.88 -0.75
C PHE A 98 6.79 -10.82 -0.47
N LEU A 99 7.16 -10.33 0.72
CA LEU A 99 8.57 -10.21 1.13
C LEU A 99 9.14 -11.53 1.68
N SER A 100 8.29 -12.39 2.24
CA SER A 100 8.67 -13.66 2.84
C SER A 100 7.47 -14.60 2.90
N ASN A 101 7.74 -15.91 2.97
CA ASN A 101 6.74 -16.94 3.28
C ASN A 101 6.59 -17.19 4.80
N ALA A 102 7.45 -16.58 5.62
CA ALA A 102 7.34 -16.67 7.08
C ALA A 102 6.27 -15.71 7.61
N PHE A 103 5.57 -16.12 8.67
CA PHE A 103 4.66 -15.22 9.39
C PHE A 103 5.44 -14.11 10.10
N ILE A 104 4.86 -12.92 10.14
CA ILE A 104 5.44 -11.77 10.83
C ILE A 104 4.99 -11.75 12.30
N ALA A 105 3.74 -12.12 12.57
CA ALA A 105 3.15 -12.14 13.90
C ALA A 105 2.08 -13.22 14.03
N VAL A 106 1.88 -13.71 15.25
CA VAL A 106 0.78 -14.63 15.61
C VAL A 106 -0.01 -14.02 16.76
N MET A 107 -1.32 -13.95 16.62
CA MET A 107 -2.22 -13.42 17.64
C MET A 107 -3.18 -14.53 18.11
N LYS A 108 -3.33 -14.66 19.43
CA LYS A 108 -4.28 -15.61 20.03
C LYS A 108 -5.53 -14.86 20.48
N ASN A 109 -6.65 -15.14 19.82
CA ASN A 109 -7.95 -14.65 20.28
C ASN A 109 -8.39 -15.44 21.51
N HIS A 110 -8.64 -14.74 22.60
CA HIS A 110 -9.25 -15.32 23.80
C HIS A 110 -10.76 -15.14 23.67
N ASN A 111 -11.46 -16.18 23.22
CA ASN A 111 -12.92 -16.17 23.18
C ASN A 111 -13.43 -16.16 24.63
N ASN A 112 -13.95 -15.02 25.07
CA ASN A 112 -14.76 -14.91 26.28
C ASN A 112 -16.07 -15.67 26.05
N LYS A 113 -16.13 -16.92 26.52
CA LYS A 113 -17.36 -17.73 26.58
C LYS A 113 -18.36 -17.20 27.63
N SER A 114 -18.62 -15.91 27.65
CA SER A 114 -19.74 -15.32 28.39
C SER A 114 -20.79 -14.95 27.36
N ASN A 115 -21.67 -15.91 27.03
CA ASN A 115 -23.04 -15.75 26.53
C ASN A 115 -23.60 -17.15 26.21
N LYS A 116 -23.69 -17.99 27.25
CA LYS A 116 -24.55 -19.18 27.28
C LYS A 116 -25.47 -19.01 28.49
N ALA A 117 -26.61 -18.36 28.29
CA ALA A 117 -27.80 -18.32 29.14
C ALA A 117 -28.76 -17.32 28.45
N SER A 118 -30.03 -17.60 28.18
CA SER A 118 -30.90 -18.72 28.48
C SER A 118 -32.05 -18.74 27.47
#